data_AF-A0A453B9U9-F1
#
_entry.id   AF-A0A453B9U9-F1
#
_cell.length_a   1.000
_cell.length_b   1.000
_cell.length_c   1.000
_cell.angle_alpha   90.00
_cell.angle_beta   90.00
_cell.angle_gamma   90.00
#
_symmetry.space_group_name_H-M   'P 1'
#
loop_
_entity.id
_entity.type
_entity.pdbx_description
1 polymer ?
#
loop_
_entity_poly.entity_id
_entity_poly.type
_entity_poly.pdbx_seq_one_letter_code
_entity_poly.pdbx_strand_id
1 'polypeptide(L)'
;MYAIDSLRQLGMKYLERAELNKFTFQNDILKPFVILMRNSRSEKIRGLIVDCIVQLIKSKVGSIKSGWRCVFMIFTAAADDENEYIVESAFENVEQVILEHFDQVVGDCFMDCVNCLIGFANNKCTSRISLKAIALLRICEDRLAEGFIPGGSVKPVDVLPEANFDVTEHYWFPMLAGLSDLTLDSRPEVRHCALEVLFDLLNERGHKFSSPFWESIFHRVLFPIFDHVRHAGRDGLSSGDDWLRDTSIHSLQLICNLFNTFYKEVSFMLPPLLGLLLECAKKTDQTVVSIALGALVHLIEVGGHQFSDGDWETLLKSIRDASYTTQPLELLNSLGFQKTSNQQLLSRESETDASSYHDIREGEASISNNGEQEGHQETSPRIGLENSEGLPSPSGRAQPAVSPSNQTFGQRFMGNMMGNLLVRSLTSKPKGKMDDVAPPSPAKASLDICL
;
A
#
# COMPACT_ATOMS: atom_id res chain seq x y z
N MET A 1 -27.04 -11.86 -29.50
CA MET A 1 -27.89 -10.66 -29.31
C MET A 1 -29.31 -11.03 -28.89
N TYR A 2 -30.09 -11.75 -29.71
CA TYR A 2 -31.46 -12.19 -29.37
C TYR A 2 -31.60 -12.96 -28.03
N ALA A 3 -30.63 -13.82 -27.70
CA ALA A 3 -30.64 -14.56 -26.43
C ALA A 3 -30.42 -13.65 -25.21
N ILE A 4 -29.57 -12.62 -25.32
CA ILE A 4 -29.30 -11.65 -24.24
C ILE A 4 -30.54 -10.78 -24.02
N ASP A 5 -31.17 -10.35 -25.11
CA ASP A 5 -32.42 -9.59 -25.05
C ASP A 5 -33.55 -10.41 -24.40
N SER A 6 -33.66 -11.69 -24.76
CA SER A 6 -34.61 -12.63 -24.16
C SER A 6 -34.34 -12.82 -22.66
N LEU A 7 -33.07 -12.95 -22.26
CA LEU A 7 -32.67 -13.01 -20.85
C LEU A 7 -33.01 -11.70 -20.11
N ARG A 8 -32.82 -10.53 -20.74
CA ARG A 8 -33.17 -9.23 -20.15
C ARG A 8 -34.68 -9.12 -19.93
N GLN A 9 -35.49 -9.49 -20.93
CA GLN A 9 -36.94 -9.49 -20.82
C GLN A 9 -37.42 -10.44 -19.71
N LEU A 10 -36.80 -11.62 -19.61
CA LEU A 10 -37.06 -12.56 -18.53
C LEU A 10 -36.69 -11.96 -17.17
N GLY A 11 -35.49 -11.41 -17.04
CA GLY A 11 -35.01 -10.74 -15.83
C GLY A 11 -35.96 -9.64 -15.36
N MET A 12 -36.36 -8.72 -16.25
CA MET A 12 -37.34 -7.67 -15.96
C MET A 12 -38.64 -8.24 -15.37
N LYS A 13 -39.22 -9.25 -16.04
CA LYS A 13 -40.50 -9.84 -15.64
C LYS A 13 -40.43 -10.58 -14.30
N TYR A 14 -39.27 -11.16 -13.97
CA TYR A 14 -39.09 -11.86 -12.70
C TYR A 14 -38.74 -10.91 -11.55
N LEU A 15 -38.04 -9.81 -11.82
CA LEU A 15 -37.83 -8.74 -10.83
C LEU A 15 -39.13 -8.00 -10.46
N GLU A 16 -40.18 -8.08 -11.28
CA GLU A 16 -41.52 -7.59 -10.93
C GLU A 16 -42.23 -8.42 -9.87
N ARG A 17 -41.78 -9.67 -9.64
CA ARG A 17 -42.38 -10.53 -8.63
C ARG A 17 -41.72 -10.26 -7.30
N ALA A 18 -42.55 -10.00 -6.28
CA ALA A 18 -42.07 -9.85 -4.91
C ALA A 18 -41.35 -11.12 -4.46
N GLU A 19 -40.12 -10.95 -3.98
CA GLU A 19 -39.33 -12.03 -3.40
C GLU A 19 -39.67 -12.17 -1.91
N LEU A 20 -40.09 -13.37 -1.51
CA LEU A 20 -40.41 -13.68 -0.11
C LEU A 20 -39.12 -13.95 0.67
N ASN A 21 -39.13 -13.59 1.96
CA ASN A 21 -38.02 -13.87 2.87
C ASN A 21 -37.71 -15.38 2.86
N LYS A 22 -36.44 -15.74 2.56
CA LYS A 22 -35.88 -17.11 2.37
C LYS A 22 -35.98 -17.74 0.97
N PHE A 23 -36.63 -17.09 0.01
CA PHE A 23 -36.61 -17.55 -1.38
C PHE A 23 -35.69 -16.64 -2.18
N THR A 24 -34.55 -17.11 -2.68
CA THR A 24 -33.52 -16.29 -3.35
C THR A 24 -33.48 -16.53 -4.86
N PHE A 25 -34.65 -16.53 -5.50
CA PHE A 25 -34.78 -16.89 -6.92
C PHE A 25 -34.24 -15.81 -7.85
N GLN A 26 -34.23 -14.54 -7.44
CA GLN A 26 -33.67 -13.46 -8.27
C GLN A 26 -32.18 -13.71 -8.54
N ASN A 27 -31.45 -14.22 -7.54
CA ASN A 27 -30.07 -14.67 -7.71
C ASN A 27 -29.96 -15.75 -8.81
N ASP A 28 -30.80 -16.77 -8.78
CA ASP A 28 -30.75 -17.86 -9.77
C ASP A 28 -31.06 -17.41 -11.20
N ILE A 29 -31.98 -16.45 -11.36
CA ILE A 29 -32.38 -15.92 -12.67
C ILE A 29 -31.30 -15.03 -13.27
N LEU A 30 -30.51 -14.33 -12.44
CA LEU A 30 -29.45 -13.45 -12.90
C LEU A 30 -28.10 -14.15 -13.08
N LYS A 31 -27.89 -15.34 -12.51
CA LYS A 31 -26.66 -16.15 -12.69
C LYS A 31 -26.20 -16.31 -14.14
N PRO A 32 -27.07 -16.53 -15.15
CA PRO A 32 -26.64 -16.61 -16.54
C PRO A 32 -25.89 -15.36 -17.02
N PHE A 33 -26.26 -14.16 -16.56
CA PHE A 33 -25.54 -12.93 -16.90
C PHE A 33 -24.13 -12.91 -16.31
N VAL A 34 -23.94 -13.39 -15.07
CA VAL A 34 -22.62 -13.55 -14.44
C VAL A 34 -21.72 -14.45 -15.29
N ILE A 35 -22.24 -15.61 -15.69
CA ILE A 35 -21.51 -16.60 -16.50
C ILE A 35 -21.14 -16.00 -17.87
N LEU A 36 -22.09 -15.32 -18.53
CA LEU A 36 -21.85 -14.71 -19.83
C LEU A 36 -20.85 -13.55 -19.77
N MET A 37 -20.89 -12.72 -18.72
CA MET A 37 -19.96 -11.61 -18.54
C MET A 37 -18.52 -12.13 -18.42
N ARG A 38 -18.30 -13.15 -17.57
CA ARG A 38 -16.97 -13.74 -17.32
C ARG A 38 -16.41 -14.53 -18.50
N ASN A 39 -17.26 -15.21 -19.25
CA ASN A 39 -16.80 -16.15 -20.29
C ASN A 39 -16.81 -15.58 -21.71
N SER A 40 -17.46 -14.44 -21.94
CA SER A 40 -17.56 -13.84 -23.27
C SER A 40 -16.27 -13.12 -23.67
N ARG A 41 -15.65 -13.58 -24.76
CA ARG A 41 -14.53 -12.86 -25.40
C ARG A 41 -14.99 -11.65 -26.23
N SER A 42 -16.28 -11.55 -26.54
CA SER A 42 -16.83 -10.43 -27.31
C SER A 42 -17.14 -9.25 -26.40
N GLU A 43 -16.37 -8.18 -26.56
CA GLU A 43 -16.57 -6.88 -25.92
C GLU A 43 -18.01 -6.38 -26.12
N LYS A 44 -18.53 -6.46 -27.34
CA LYS A 44 -19.91 -6.10 -27.65
C LYS A 44 -20.94 -6.87 -26.82
N ILE A 45 -20.71 -8.16 -26.55
CA ILE A 45 -21.60 -8.95 -25.70
C ILE A 45 -21.48 -8.53 -24.24
N ARG A 46 -20.27 -8.29 -23.74
CA ARG A 46 -20.02 -7.83 -22.37
C ARG A 46 -20.65 -6.45 -22.12
N GLY A 47 -20.48 -5.51 -23.05
CA GLY A 47 -21.14 -4.21 -23.02
C GLY A 47 -22.67 -4.32 -23.00
N LEU A 48 -23.25 -5.15 -23.87
CA LEU A 48 -24.70 -5.41 -23.86
C LEU A 48 -25.19 -6.00 -22.52
N ILE A 49 -24.41 -6.84 -21.86
CA ILE A 49 -24.76 -7.39 -20.54
C ILE A 49 -24.78 -6.28 -19.50
N VAL A 50 -23.74 -5.44 -19.45
CA VAL A 50 -23.69 -4.28 -18.55
C VAL A 50 -24.88 -3.36 -18.79
N ASP A 51 -25.15 -2.98 -20.04
CA ASP A 51 -26.30 -2.14 -20.41
C ASP A 51 -27.64 -2.75 -19.95
N CYS A 52 -27.80 -4.07 -20.10
CA CYS A 52 -28.99 -4.78 -19.63
C CYS A 52 -29.14 -4.62 -18.11
N ILE A 53 -28.08 -4.89 -17.34
CA ILE A 53 -28.12 -4.79 -15.87
C ILE A 53 -28.37 -3.35 -15.41
N VAL A 54 -27.71 -2.37 -16.03
CA VAL A 54 -27.94 -0.94 -15.79
C VAL A 54 -29.42 -0.59 -16.01
N GLN A 55 -30.02 -1.09 -17.09
CA GLN A 55 -31.45 -0.87 -17.35
C GLN A 55 -32.35 -1.55 -16.31
N LEU A 56 -32.01 -2.77 -15.85
CA LEU A 56 -32.73 -3.46 -14.79
C LEU A 56 -32.72 -2.64 -13.49
N ILE A 57 -31.56 -2.13 -13.07
CA ILE A 57 -31.41 -1.32 -11.87
C ILE A 57 -32.25 -0.05 -11.99
N LYS A 58 -32.06 0.73 -13.07
CA LYS A 58 -32.81 1.99 -13.29
C LYS A 58 -34.32 1.80 -13.25
N SER A 59 -34.82 0.65 -13.71
CA SER A 59 -36.25 0.38 -13.78
C SER A 59 -36.82 -0.23 -12.50
N LYS A 60 -36.02 -0.98 -11.73
CA LYS A 60 -36.50 -1.89 -10.67
C LYS A 60 -35.65 -1.87 -9.38
N VAL A 61 -34.84 -0.84 -9.14
CA VAL A 61 -33.91 -0.77 -7.98
C VAL A 61 -34.53 -1.20 -6.64
N GLY A 62 -35.75 -0.75 -6.31
CA GLY A 62 -36.42 -1.11 -5.05
C GLY A 62 -37.01 -2.54 -5.01
N SER A 63 -37.14 -3.20 -6.16
CA SER A 63 -37.63 -4.58 -6.29
C SER A 63 -36.50 -5.62 -6.30
N ILE A 64 -35.26 -5.19 -6.55
CA ILE A 64 -34.09 -6.07 -6.48
C ILE A 64 -33.83 -6.39 -5.00
N LYS A 65 -33.74 -7.68 -4.69
CA LYS A 65 -33.46 -8.26 -3.37
C LYS A 65 -32.25 -9.18 -3.48
N SER A 66 -32.41 -10.51 -3.48
CA SER A 66 -31.27 -11.44 -3.62
C SER A 66 -30.53 -11.30 -4.96
N GLY A 67 -31.15 -10.66 -5.95
CA GLY A 67 -30.53 -10.33 -7.23
C GLY A 67 -29.33 -9.39 -7.14
N TRP A 68 -29.22 -8.57 -6.08
CA TRP A 68 -28.07 -7.67 -5.89
C TRP A 68 -26.74 -8.39 -5.87
N ARG A 69 -26.70 -9.60 -5.31
CA ARG A 69 -25.51 -10.45 -5.33
C ARG A 69 -25.01 -10.69 -6.76
N CYS A 70 -25.89 -11.11 -7.66
CA CYS A 70 -25.53 -11.29 -9.08
C CYS A 70 -25.14 -9.98 -9.75
N VAL A 71 -25.83 -8.88 -9.45
CA VAL A 71 -25.51 -7.55 -9.99
C VAL A 71 -24.07 -7.16 -9.64
N PHE A 72 -23.68 -7.26 -8.36
CA PHE A 72 -22.31 -6.97 -7.94
C PHE A 72 -21.30 -7.96 -8.51
N MET A 73 -21.63 -9.25 -8.65
CA MET A 73 -20.74 -10.22 -9.31
C MET A 73 -20.50 -9.88 -10.79
N ILE A 74 -21.51 -9.33 -11.49
CA ILE A 74 -21.39 -8.87 -12.88
C ILE A 74 -20.51 -7.63 -12.95
N PHE A 75 -20.75 -6.64 -12.08
CA PHE A 75 -19.94 -5.42 -12.04
C PHE A 75 -18.52 -5.67 -11.56
N THR A 76 -18.29 -6.64 -10.68
CA THR A 76 -16.92 -7.09 -10.32
C THR A 76 -16.21 -7.64 -11.54
N ALA A 77 -16.89 -8.46 -12.36
CA ALA A 77 -16.31 -8.95 -13.61
C ALA A 77 -16.11 -7.82 -14.65
N ALA A 78 -16.93 -6.76 -14.61
CA ALA A 78 -16.77 -5.58 -15.45
C ALA A 78 -15.59 -4.69 -14.99
N ALA A 79 -15.27 -4.69 -13.70
CA ALA A 79 -14.14 -3.93 -13.17
C ALA A 79 -12.78 -4.42 -13.70
N ASP A 80 -12.69 -5.70 -14.09
CA ASP A 80 -11.51 -6.31 -14.72
C ASP A 80 -11.54 -6.26 -16.26
N ASP A 81 -12.52 -5.56 -16.87
CA ASP A 81 -12.63 -5.47 -18.33
C ASP A 81 -11.56 -4.55 -18.94
N GLU A 82 -11.10 -4.89 -20.13
CA GLU A 82 -10.14 -4.09 -20.90
C GLU A 82 -10.81 -2.88 -21.57
N ASN A 83 -12.12 -2.94 -21.85
CA ASN A 83 -12.84 -1.82 -22.43
C ASN A 83 -13.25 -0.82 -21.34
N GLU A 84 -12.63 0.36 -21.38
CA GLU A 84 -12.91 1.49 -20.49
C GLU A 84 -14.40 1.87 -20.43
N TYR A 85 -15.13 1.83 -21.54
CA TYR A 85 -16.58 2.13 -21.55
C TYR A 85 -17.36 1.15 -20.67
N ILE A 86 -17.01 -0.13 -20.68
CA ILE A 86 -17.67 -1.15 -19.86
C ILE A 86 -17.38 -0.89 -18.37
N VAL A 87 -16.12 -0.61 -18.05
CA VAL A 87 -15.67 -0.28 -16.69
C VAL A 87 -16.38 0.98 -16.17
N GLU A 88 -16.38 2.07 -16.97
CA GLU A 88 -17.01 3.34 -16.61
C GLU A 88 -18.52 3.20 -16.41
N SER A 89 -19.22 2.58 -17.37
CA SER A 89 -20.67 2.37 -17.30
C SER A 89 -21.08 1.55 -16.06
N ALA A 90 -20.31 0.50 -15.75
CA ALA A 90 -20.53 -0.32 -14.56
C ALA A 90 -20.25 0.48 -13.28
N PHE A 91 -19.13 1.22 -13.22
CA PHE A 91 -18.75 1.98 -12.04
C PHE A 91 -19.72 3.11 -11.73
N GLU A 92 -20.18 3.87 -12.73
CA GLU A 92 -21.16 4.95 -12.55
C GLU A 92 -22.44 4.44 -11.88
N ASN A 93 -22.89 3.23 -12.25
CA ASN A 93 -24.07 2.62 -11.64
C ASN A 93 -23.80 2.12 -10.22
N VAL A 94 -22.61 1.58 -9.94
CA VAL A 94 -22.21 1.21 -8.56
C VAL A 94 -22.13 2.45 -7.67
N GLU A 95 -21.50 3.53 -8.15
CA GLU A 95 -21.41 4.82 -7.46
C GLU A 95 -22.81 5.36 -7.13
N GLN A 96 -23.72 5.38 -8.12
CA GLN A 96 -25.10 5.83 -7.91
C GLN A 96 -25.84 4.96 -6.87
N VAL A 97 -25.73 3.64 -6.98
CA VAL A 97 -26.40 2.70 -6.06
C VAL A 97 -25.93 2.90 -4.61
N ILE A 98 -24.63 3.06 -4.38
CA ILE A 98 -24.09 3.26 -3.02
C ILE A 98 -24.49 4.62 -2.46
N LEU A 99 -24.49 5.67 -3.27
CA LEU A 99 -24.79 7.03 -2.80
C LEU A 99 -26.29 7.30 -2.61
N GLU A 100 -27.15 6.69 -3.42
CA GLU A 100 -28.59 7.00 -3.46
C GLU A 100 -29.47 5.85 -2.95
N HIS A 101 -28.97 4.61 -2.97
CA HIS A 101 -29.77 3.41 -2.72
C HIS A 101 -29.07 2.42 -1.78
N PHE A 102 -28.22 2.92 -0.87
CA PHE A 102 -27.46 2.09 0.07
C PHE A 102 -28.35 1.08 0.83
N ASP A 103 -29.52 1.51 1.31
CA ASP A 103 -30.48 0.67 2.04
C ASP A 103 -30.96 -0.56 1.26
N GLN A 104 -30.88 -0.55 -0.08
CA GLN A 104 -31.23 -1.71 -0.91
C GLN A 104 -30.10 -2.74 -0.99
N VAL A 105 -28.87 -2.35 -0.67
CA VAL A 105 -27.63 -3.14 -0.80
C VAL A 105 -27.16 -3.69 0.56
N VAL A 106 -27.75 -3.20 1.64
CA VAL A 106 -27.49 -3.65 3.02
C VAL A 106 -27.98 -5.09 3.24
N GLY A 107 -27.17 -5.88 3.95
CA GLY A 107 -27.49 -7.25 4.35
C GLY A 107 -26.66 -8.30 3.61
N ASP A 108 -27.31 -9.32 3.05
CA ASP A 108 -26.66 -10.53 2.54
C ASP A 108 -25.73 -10.31 1.33
N CYS A 109 -25.86 -9.19 0.62
CA CYS A 109 -25.03 -8.85 -0.55
C CYS A 109 -23.96 -7.79 -0.28
N PHE A 110 -23.82 -7.32 0.96
CA PHE A 110 -22.85 -6.27 1.29
C PHE A 110 -21.41 -6.69 0.98
N MET A 111 -21.06 -7.96 1.23
CA MET A 111 -19.75 -8.51 0.87
C MET A 111 -19.50 -8.49 -0.65
N ASP A 112 -20.52 -8.77 -1.45
CA ASP A 112 -20.41 -8.69 -2.91
C ASP A 112 -20.19 -7.22 -3.35
N CYS A 113 -20.83 -6.25 -2.69
CA CYS A 113 -20.61 -4.82 -2.91
C CYS A 113 -19.17 -4.41 -2.58
N VAL A 114 -18.64 -4.80 -1.41
CA VAL A 114 -17.26 -4.52 -1.00
C VAL A 114 -16.25 -5.12 -2.00
N ASN A 115 -16.44 -6.38 -2.38
CA ASN A 115 -15.58 -7.03 -3.38
C ASN A 115 -15.67 -6.33 -4.75
N CYS A 116 -16.85 -5.86 -5.14
CA CYS A 116 -17.03 -5.08 -6.36
C CYS A 116 -16.25 -3.77 -6.33
N LEU A 117 -16.31 -3.04 -5.20
CA LEU A 117 -15.54 -1.81 -5.01
C LEU A 117 -14.03 -2.07 -5.01
N ILE A 118 -13.57 -3.16 -4.38
CA ILE A 118 -12.16 -3.55 -4.40
C ILE A 118 -11.71 -3.86 -5.84
N GLY A 119 -12.56 -4.51 -6.65
CA GLY A 119 -12.30 -4.72 -8.08
C GLY A 119 -12.10 -3.40 -8.82
N PHE A 120 -13.01 -2.44 -8.65
CA PHE A 120 -12.85 -1.11 -9.27
C PHE A 120 -11.66 -0.32 -8.72
N ALA A 121 -11.34 -0.48 -7.43
CA ALA A 121 -10.17 0.14 -6.83
C ALA A 121 -8.88 -0.37 -7.49
N ASN A 122 -8.82 -1.67 -7.80
CA ASN A 122 -7.69 -2.32 -8.46
C ASN A 122 -7.65 -2.12 -9.99
N ASN A 123 -8.71 -1.61 -10.61
CA ASN A 123 -8.76 -1.35 -12.04
C ASN A 123 -7.63 -0.42 -12.49
N LYS A 124 -6.97 -0.77 -13.60
CA LYS A 124 -5.80 -0.04 -14.12
C LYS A 124 -6.13 0.94 -15.25
N CYS A 125 -7.38 1.00 -15.74
CA CYS A 125 -7.79 1.89 -16.82
C CYS A 125 -7.67 3.36 -16.39
N THR A 126 -8.24 3.75 -15.25
CA THR A 126 -8.17 5.14 -14.77
C THR A 126 -7.95 5.21 -13.25
N SER A 127 -7.01 6.06 -12.80
CA SER A 127 -6.83 6.33 -11.37
C SER A 127 -8.05 7.02 -10.74
N ARG A 128 -8.83 7.75 -11.55
CA ARG A 128 -10.09 8.38 -11.13
C ARG A 128 -11.09 7.36 -10.56
N ILE A 129 -11.33 6.26 -11.27
CA ILE A 129 -12.23 5.19 -10.80
C ILE A 129 -11.67 4.57 -9.51
N SER A 130 -10.37 4.28 -9.49
CA SER A 130 -9.72 3.69 -8.31
C SER A 130 -9.89 4.56 -7.06
N LEU A 131 -9.61 5.86 -7.17
CA LEU A 131 -9.74 6.81 -6.07
C LEU A 131 -11.19 6.95 -5.61
N LYS A 132 -12.15 7.04 -6.53
CA LYS A 132 -13.57 7.08 -6.17
C LYS A 132 -14.03 5.78 -5.49
N ALA A 133 -13.55 4.62 -5.94
CA ALA A 133 -13.86 3.34 -5.32
C ALA A 133 -13.31 3.26 -3.88
N ILE A 134 -12.09 3.76 -3.64
CA ILE A 134 -11.53 3.90 -2.29
C ILE A 134 -12.40 4.80 -1.41
N ALA A 135 -12.88 5.93 -1.93
CA ALA A 135 -13.81 6.80 -1.18
C ALA A 135 -15.15 6.11 -0.88
N LEU A 136 -15.69 5.33 -1.82
CA LEU A 136 -16.92 4.56 -1.60
C LEU A 136 -16.72 3.43 -0.58
N LEU A 137 -15.55 2.79 -0.53
CA LEU A 137 -15.21 1.83 0.53
C LEU A 137 -15.28 2.47 1.91
N ARG A 138 -14.77 3.70 2.05
CA ARG A 138 -14.86 4.46 3.30
C ARG A 138 -16.30 4.82 3.68
N ILE A 139 -17.15 5.16 2.71
CA ILE A 139 -18.58 5.36 2.96
C ILE A 139 -19.24 4.05 3.44
N CYS A 140 -18.90 2.92 2.83
CA CYS A 140 -19.42 1.62 3.26
C CYS A 140 -18.99 1.28 4.69
N GLU A 141 -17.77 1.64 5.05
CA GLU A 141 -17.22 1.48 6.39
C GLU A 141 -17.96 2.35 7.43
N ASP A 142 -18.18 3.64 7.18
CA ASP A 142 -18.93 4.52 8.08
C ASP A 142 -20.34 3.96 8.34
N ARG A 143 -20.99 3.46 7.29
CA ARG A 143 -22.32 2.84 7.40
C ARG A 143 -22.29 1.52 8.18
N LEU A 144 -21.24 0.72 8.03
CA LEU A 144 -21.01 -0.48 8.85
C LEU A 144 -20.85 -0.11 10.33
N ALA A 145 -20.08 0.94 10.62
CA ALA A 145 -19.81 1.40 11.99
C ALA A 145 -21.05 2.01 12.68
N GLU A 146 -21.94 2.64 11.91
CA GLU A 146 -23.24 3.15 12.37
C GLU A 146 -24.26 2.03 12.66
N GLY A 147 -23.92 0.76 12.42
CA GLY A 147 -24.79 -0.38 12.70
C GLY A 147 -25.92 -0.55 11.69
N PHE A 148 -25.80 0.04 10.49
CA PHE A 148 -26.75 -0.20 9.41
C PHE A 148 -26.65 -1.62 8.83
N ILE A 149 -25.66 -2.41 9.23
CA ILE A 149 -25.44 -3.77 8.72
C ILE A 149 -25.40 -4.76 9.89
N PRO A 150 -26.57 -5.28 10.27
CA PRO A 150 -26.66 -6.70 10.58
C PRO A 150 -27.86 -7.29 9.82
N GLY A 151 -27.56 -8.20 8.88
CA GLY A 151 -28.47 -8.94 8.00
C GLY A 151 -29.98 -8.70 8.19
N GLY A 152 -30.58 -7.93 7.27
CA GLY A 152 -32.00 -7.90 6.94
C GLY A 152 -32.99 -8.26 8.06
N SER A 153 -33.56 -7.23 8.68
CA SER A 153 -34.45 -7.26 9.86
C SER A 153 -33.67 -7.16 11.17
N VAL A 154 -33.81 -6.00 11.83
CA VAL A 154 -33.46 -5.75 13.23
C VAL A 154 -34.03 -6.89 14.08
N LYS A 155 -33.22 -7.91 14.36
CA LYS A 155 -33.56 -8.87 15.42
C LYS A 155 -33.34 -8.15 16.74
N PRO A 156 -34.27 -8.28 17.71
CA PRO A 156 -34.09 -7.70 19.02
C PRO A 156 -32.79 -8.23 19.64
N VAL A 157 -32.07 -7.29 20.23
CA VAL A 157 -30.86 -7.47 21.02
C VAL A 157 -31.12 -8.50 22.12
N ASP A 158 -30.71 -9.75 21.89
CA ASP A 158 -30.59 -10.81 22.92
C ASP A 158 -29.49 -11.83 22.56
N VAL A 159 -28.53 -11.45 21.69
CA VAL A 159 -27.35 -12.27 21.41
C VAL A 159 -26.15 -11.66 22.13
N LEU A 160 -25.44 -12.52 22.86
CA LEU A 160 -24.25 -12.24 23.67
C LEU A 160 -23.28 -11.26 22.98
N PRO A 161 -22.71 -10.25 23.68
CA PRO A 161 -21.86 -9.21 23.08
C PRO A 161 -20.70 -9.75 22.23
N GLU A 162 -20.14 -10.90 22.58
CA GLU A 162 -18.99 -11.53 21.92
C GLU A 162 -19.30 -11.99 20.48
N ALA A 163 -20.54 -12.40 20.18
CA ALA A 163 -20.91 -12.85 18.83
C ALA A 163 -21.08 -11.68 17.84
N ASN A 164 -21.31 -10.47 18.33
CA ASN A 164 -21.47 -9.29 17.47
C ASN A 164 -20.12 -8.78 16.93
N PHE A 165 -19.02 -8.97 17.67
CA PHE A 165 -17.68 -8.60 17.21
C PHE A 165 -17.28 -9.41 15.98
N ASP A 166 -17.38 -10.75 16.06
CA ASP A 166 -17.02 -11.69 14.98
C ASP A 166 -17.78 -11.40 13.67
N VAL A 167 -19.09 -11.11 13.77
CA VAL A 167 -19.92 -10.78 12.59
C VAL A 167 -19.50 -9.46 11.95
N THR A 168 -19.17 -8.43 12.73
CA THR A 168 -18.71 -7.16 12.14
C THR A 168 -17.33 -7.30 11.53
N GLU A 169 -16.37 -7.93 12.24
CA GLU A 169 -14.99 -8.17 11.80
C GLU A 169 -14.91 -8.90 10.44
N HIS A 170 -15.88 -9.80 10.18
CA HIS A 170 -16.05 -10.45 8.88
C HIS A 170 -16.19 -9.47 7.70
N TYR A 171 -16.83 -8.31 7.92
CA TYR A 171 -17.03 -7.28 6.90
C TYR A 171 -15.85 -6.30 6.80
N TRP A 172 -15.14 -6.06 7.91
CA TRP A 172 -13.95 -5.20 7.94
C TRP A 172 -12.77 -5.82 7.19
N PHE A 173 -12.58 -7.14 7.35
CA PHE A 173 -11.38 -7.80 6.84
C PHE A 173 -11.18 -7.63 5.32
N PRO A 174 -12.18 -7.88 4.45
CA PRO A 174 -12.01 -7.68 3.00
C PRO A 174 -11.70 -6.23 2.64
N MET A 175 -12.30 -5.24 3.30
CA MET A 175 -12.01 -3.83 3.06
C MET A 175 -10.54 -3.51 3.37
N LEU A 176 -10.07 -3.94 4.54
CA LEU A 176 -8.69 -3.75 4.98
C LEU A 176 -7.69 -4.45 4.05
N ALA A 177 -7.97 -5.72 3.70
CA ALA A 177 -7.14 -6.49 2.77
C ALA A 177 -7.08 -5.83 1.38
N GLY A 178 -8.22 -5.41 0.84
CA GLY A 178 -8.28 -4.73 -0.46
C GLY A 178 -7.55 -3.39 -0.48
N LEU A 179 -7.63 -2.60 0.61
CA LEU A 179 -6.84 -1.38 0.77
C LEU A 179 -5.34 -1.66 0.88
N SER A 180 -4.95 -2.71 1.60
CA SER A 180 -3.56 -3.15 1.69
C SER A 180 -2.99 -3.51 0.32
N ASP A 181 -3.71 -4.28 -0.49
CA ASP A 181 -3.24 -4.68 -1.82
C ASP A 181 -2.97 -3.45 -2.71
N LEU A 182 -3.79 -2.40 -2.58
CA LEU A 182 -3.62 -1.13 -3.31
C LEU A 182 -2.39 -0.32 -2.87
N THR A 183 -1.80 -0.61 -1.71
CA THR A 183 -0.53 0.02 -1.29
C THR A 183 0.66 -0.39 -2.16
N LEU A 184 0.47 -1.39 -3.04
CA LEU A 184 1.44 -1.83 -4.05
C LEU A 184 1.04 -1.38 -5.47
N ASP A 185 0.03 -0.52 -5.62
CA ASP A 185 -0.36 0.02 -6.93
C ASP A 185 0.79 0.85 -7.54
N SER A 186 1.01 0.71 -8.84
CA SER A 186 2.05 1.43 -9.58
C SER A 186 1.80 2.94 -9.62
N ARG A 187 0.53 3.36 -9.53
CA ARG A 187 0.13 4.77 -9.57
C ARG A 187 0.26 5.38 -8.17
N PRO A 188 1.09 6.42 -8.00
CA PRO A 188 1.36 6.98 -6.69
C PRO A 188 0.11 7.53 -6.01
N GLU A 189 -0.78 8.20 -6.73
CA GLU A 189 -1.99 8.78 -6.14
C GLU A 189 -2.93 7.73 -5.54
N VAL A 190 -3.06 6.57 -6.17
CA VAL A 190 -3.89 5.46 -5.68
C VAL A 190 -3.25 4.83 -4.46
N ARG A 191 -1.94 4.57 -4.53
CA ARG A 191 -1.16 3.97 -3.46
C ARG A 191 -1.17 4.79 -2.17
N HIS A 192 -0.89 6.09 -2.26
CA HIS A 192 -0.89 6.96 -1.08
C HIS A 192 -2.30 7.09 -0.50
N CYS A 193 -3.33 7.24 -1.34
CA CYS A 193 -4.71 7.31 -0.88
C CYS A 193 -5.14 6.01 -0.16
N ALA A 194 -4.80 4.84 -0.70
CA ALA A 194 -5.11 3.57 -0.07
C ALA A 194 -4.41 3.39 1.28
N LEU A 195 -3.12 3.78 1.36
CA LEU A 195 -2.33 3.71 2.59
C LEU A 195 -2.90 4.63 3.69
N GLU A 196 -3.22 5.88 3.34
CA GLU A 196 -3.86 6.83 4.25
C GLU A 196 -5.19 6.30 4.76
N VAL A 197 -6.09 5.87 3.85
CA VAL A 197 -7.42 5.36 4.23
C VAL A 197 -7.32 4.09 5.08
N LEU A 198 -6.37 3.20 4.78
CA LEU A 198 -6.12 1.99 5.57
C LEU A 198 -5.75 2.33 7.02
N PHE A 199 -4.75 3.18 7.22
CA PHE A 199 -4.29 3.53 8.57
C PHE A 199 -5.27 4.44 9.31
N ASP A 200 -6.00 5.33 8.63
CA ASP A 200 -7.07 6.12 9.24
C ASP A 200 -8.18 5.20 9.79
N LEU A 201 -8.62 4.21 9.01
CA LEU A 201 -9.63 3.25 9.43
C LEU A 201 -9.15 2.45 10.66
N LEU A 202 -7.92 1.94 10.62
CA LEU A 202 -7.34 1.18 11.74
C LEU A 202 -7.24 2.03 13.01
N ASN A 203 -6.85 3.30 12.90
CA ASN A 203 -6.77 4.22 14.03
C ASN A 203 -8.15 4.57 14.61
N GLU A 204 -9.14 4.81 13.77
CA GLU A 204 -10.47 5.19 14.22
C GLU A 204 -11.25 4.03 14.84
N ARG A 205 -11.06 2.82 14.34
CA ARG A 205 -11.91 1.66 14.65
C ARG A 205 -11.21 0.59 15.46
N GLY A 206 -9.88 0.66 15.58
CA GLY A 206 -9.03 -0.31 16.25
C GLY A 206 -9.44 -0.63 17.70
N HIS A 207 -10.06 0.31 18.40
CA HIS A 207 -10.58 0.11 19.76
C HIS A 207 -11.75 -0.89 19.84
N LYS A 208 -12.39 -1.21 18.70
CA LYS A 208 -13.47 -2.19 18.59
C LYS A 208 -12.98 -3.58 18.18
N PHE A 209 -11.70 -3.73 17.85
CA PHE A 209 -11.16 -4.97 17.33
C PHE A 209 -10.75 -5.92 18.45
N SER A 210 -11.10 -7.19 18.28
CA SER A 210 -10.64 -8.25 19.17
C SER A 210 -9.14 -8.52 18.99
N SER A 211 -8.50 -9.10 20.01
CA SER A 211 -7.08 -9.48 19.93
C SER A 211 -6.79 -10.47 18.77
N PRO A 212 -7.59 -11.54 18.53
CA PRO A 212 -7.40 -12.41 17.37
C PRO A 212 -7.57 -11.68 16.03
N PHE A 213 -8.45 -10.68 15.98
CA PHE A 213 -8.63 -9.89 14.76
C PHE A 213 -7.43 -8.96 14.52
N TRP A 214 -6.89 -8.33 15.56
CA TRP A 214 -5.63 -7.60 15.47
C TRP A 214 -4.48 -8.49 14.97
N GLU A 215 -4.34 -9.71 15.48
CA GLU A 215 -3.35 -10.66 14.98
C GLU A 215 -3.51 -10.91 13.47
N SER A 216 -4.75 -11.16 13.03
CA SER A 216 -5.09 -11.33 11.62
C SER A 216 -4.77 -10.08 10.79
N ILE A 217 -5.06 -8.87 11.29
CA ILE A 217 -4.72 -7.61 10.63
C ILE A 217 -3.21 -7.47 10.46
N PHE A 218 -2.42 -7.65 11.53
CA PHE A 218 -0.98 -7.52 11.44
C PHE A 218 -0.39 -8.53 10.44
N HIS A 219 -0.77 -9.80 10.52
CA HIS A 219 -0.18 -10.84 9.69
C HIS A 219 -0.67 -10.85 8.24
N ARG A 220 -1.94 -10.53 7.99
CA ARG A 220 -2.57 -10.71 6.67
C ARG A 220 -2.86 -9.40 5.95
N VAL A 221 -2.78 -8.27 6.64
CA VAL A 221 -3.00 -6.93 6.06
C VAL A 221 -1.72 -6.10 6.15
N LEU A 222 -1.17 -5.88 7.34
CA LEU A 222 -0.08 -4.91 7.50
C LEU A 222 1.30 -5.43 7.09
N PHE A 223 1.70 -6.63 7.53
CA PHE A 223 3.02 -7.17 7.20
C PHE A 223 3.23 -7.46 5.70
N PRO A 224 2.22 -7.91 4.93
CA PRO A 224 2.34 -8.06 3.47
C PRO A 224 2.72 -6.79 2.72
N ILE A 225 2.38 -5.60 3.25
CA ILE A 225 2.77 -4.30 2.66
C ILE A 225 4.29 -4.20 2.47
N PHE A 226 5.08 -4.93 3.26
CA PHE A 226 6.54 -4.88 3.25
C PHE A 226 7.20 -6.04 2.49
N ASP A 227 6.43 -6.87 1.77
CA ASP A 227 6.98 -8.06 1.12
C ASP A 227 8.08 -7.76 0.11
N HIS A 228 7.96 -6.70 -0.68
CA HIS A 228 9.02 -6.30 -1.61
C HIS A 228 10.30 -5.88 -0.88
N VAL A 229 10.19 -5.22 0.29
CA VAL A 229 11.34 -4.86 1.12
C VAL A 229 12.01 -6.10 1.72
N ARG A 230 11.20 -7.08 2.15
CA ARG A 230 11.70 -8.37 2.67
C ARG A 230 12.39 -9.20 1.60
N HIS A 231 12.04 -9.06 0.33
CA HIS A 231 12.65 -9.81 -0.77
C HIS A 231 13.69 -9.00 -1.55
N ALA A 232 13.83 -7.70 -1.28
CA ALA A 232 14.87 -6.85 -1.83
C ALA A 232 16.27 -7.46 -1.59
N GLY A 233 17.02 -7.65 -2.68
CA GLY A 233 18.39 -8.17 -2.67
C GLY A 233 18.55 -9.69 -2.79
N ARG A 234 17.46 -10.50 -2.88
CA ARG A 234 17.57 -11.95 -3.14
C ARG A 234 17.62 -12.31 -4.62
N ASP A 235 16.81 -11.63 -5.41
CA ASP A 235 16.86 -11.66 -6.86
C ASP A 235 17.36 -10.29 -7.30
N GLY A 236 18.17 -10.20 -8.36
CA GLY A 236 18.74 -8.95 -8.87
C GLY A 236 17.70 -7.98 -9.42
N LEU A 237 16.77 -7.54 -8.55
CA LEU A 237 15.76 -6.54 -8.82
C LEU A 237 16.49 -5.25 -9.20
N SER A 238 16.29 -4.90 -10.45
CA SER A 238 16.78 -3.72 -11.10
C SER A 238 16.44 -2.47 -10.28
N SER A 239 17.24 -1.43 -10.46
CA SER A 239 17.15 -0.06 -9.91
C SER A 239 15.80 0.69 -10.11
N GLY A 240 14.69 0.00 -10.45
CA GLY A 240 13.39 0.56 -10.82
C GLY A 240 12.35 0.69 -9.69
N ASP A 241 12.62 0.18 -8.48
CA ASP A 241 11.65 0.14 -7.37
C ASP A 241 11.79 1.31 -6.38
N ASP A 242 12.45 2.40 -6.78
CA ASP A 242 12.67 3.60 -5.95
C ASP A 242 11.37 4.15 -5.34
N TRP A 243 10.25 4.03 -6.06
CA TRP A 243 8.94 4.51 -5.61
C TRP A 243 8.30 3.64 -4.52
N LEU A 244 8.58 2.33 -4.53
CA LEU A 244 8.10 1.40 -3.50
C LEU A 244 8.81 1.67 -2.18
N ARG A 245 10.08 2.11 -2.25
CA ARG A 245 10.89 2.46 -1.09
C ARG A 245 10.27 3.61 -0.29
N ASP A 246 9.96 4.73 -0.92
CA ASP A 246 9.41 5.91 -0.20
C ASP A 246 8.08 5.58 0.51
N THR A 247 7.24 4.80 -0.16
CA THR A 247 5.97 4.32 0.42
C THR A 247 6.22 3.39 1.62
N SER A 248 7.26 2.56 1.56
CA SER A 248 7.64 1.64 2.65
C SER A 248 8.14 2.39 3.88
N ILE A 249 8.88 3.48 3.71
CA ILE A 249 9.35 4.34 4.81
C ILE A 249 8.15 4.85 5.59
N HIS A 250 7.21 5.46 4.88
CA HIS A 250 6.03 6.02 5.50
C HIS A 250 5.18 4.93 6.16
N SER A 251 5.01 3.78 5.49
CA SER A 251 4.28 2.62 6.02
C SER A 251 4.90 2.05 7.31
N LEU A 252 6.25 1.99 7.40
CA LEU A 252 6.95 1.53 8.60
C LEU A 252 6.75 2.48 9.79
N GLN A 253 6.71 3.78 9.55
CA GLN A 253 6.37 4.76 10.59
C GLN A 253 4.91 4.61 11.02
N LEU A 254 3.98 4.44 10.07
CA LEU A 254 2.56 4.26 10.34
C LEU A 254 2.28 2.99 11.18
N ILE A 255 2.92 1.86 10.87
CA ILE A 255 2.74 0.63 11.66
C ILE A 255 3.30 0.76 13.08
N CYS A 256 4.43 1.44 13.27
CA CYS A 256 4.98 1.71 14.60
C CYS A 256 4.07 2.67 15.40
N ASN A 257 3.53 3.69 14.75
CA ASN A 257 2.53 4.59 15.37
C ASN A 257 1.27 3.85 15.77
N LEU A 258 0.75 2.98 14.90
CA LEU A 258 -0.43 2.16 15.17
C LEU A 258 -0.18 1.22 16.36
N PHE A 259 0.96 0.52 16.37
CA PHE A 259 1.37 -0.34 17.47
C PHE A 259 1.44 0.43 18.80
N ASN A 260 2.07 1.62 18.79
CA ASN A 260 2.17 2.44 19.99
C ASN A 260 0.82 2.97 20.47
N THR A 261 -0.09 3.28 19.54
CA THR A 261 -1.44 3.78 19.85
C THR A 261 -2.28 2.70 20.52
N PHE A 262 -2.19 1.45 20.06
CA PHE A 262 -2.96 0.30 20.57
C PHE A 262 -2.09 -0.66 21.40
N TYR A 263 -1.03 -0.17 22.04
CA TYR A 263 -0.03 -1.04 22.67
C TYR A 263 -0.65 -2.00 23.70
N LYS A 264 -1.67 -1.56 24.45
CA LYS A 264 -2.34 -2.42 25.44
C LYS A 264 -3.07 -3.58 24.79
N GLU A 265 -3.66 -3.35 23.63
CA GLU A 265 -4.43 -4.31 22.85
C GLU A 265 -3.51 -5.20 22.00
N VAL A 266 -2.37 -4.69 21.54
CA VAL A 266 -1.51 -5.36 20.53
C VAL A 266 -0.09 -5.69 21.00
N SER A 267 0.25 -5.51 22.28
CA SER A 267 1.60 -5.80 22.83
C SER A 267 2.10 -7.21 22.47
N PHE A 268 1.22 -8.20 22.39
CA PHE A 268 1.54 -9.57 21.96
C PHE A 268 2.11 -9.65 20.52
N MET A 269 1.91 -8.63 19.68
CA MET A 269 2.47 -8.49 18.34
C MET A 269 3.88 -7.89 18.31
N LEU A 270 4.47 -7.55 19.47
CA LEU A 270 5.82 -7.00 19.52
C LEU A 270 6.87 -7.94 18.90
N PRO A 271 6.94 -9.26 19.22
CA PRO A 271 7.94 -10.13 18.61
C PRO A 271 7.82 -10.22 17.07
N PRO A 272 6.62 -10.40 16.48
CA PRO A 272 6.45 -10.34 15.02
C PRO A 272 6.86 -8.98 14.41
N LEU A 273 6.51 -7.86 15.04
CA LEU A 273 6.88 -6.52 14.57
C LEU A 273 8.40 -6.33 14.58
N LEU A 274 9.08 -6.72 15.66
CA LEU A 274 10.54 -6.69 15.74
C LEU A 274 11.17 -7.62 14.72
N GLY A 275 10.59 -8.80 14.48
CA GLY A 275 11.00 -9.71 13.42
C GLY A 275 11.00 -9.02 12.05
N LEU A 276 9.90 -8.32 11.70
CA LEU A 276 9.82 -7.55 10.46
C LEU A 276 10.92 -6.48 10.38
N LEU A 277 11.05 -5.63 11.40
CA LEU A 277 12.01 -4.52 11.41
C LEU A 277 13.45 -5.02 11.31
N LEU A 278 13.80 -6.07 12.07
CA LEU A 278 15.17 -6.58 12.13
C LEU A 278 15.52 -7.43 10.91
N GLU A 279 14.57 -8.14 10.29
CA GLU A 279 14.82 -8.80 9.00
C GLU A 279 15.12 -7.78 7.89
N CYS A 280 14.48 -6.61 7.91
CA CYS A 280 14.83 -5.48 7.04
C CYS A 280 16.21 -4.88 7.40
N ALA A 281 16.54 -4.77 8.69
CA ALA A 281 17.83 -4.25 9.16
C ALA A 281 19.03 -5.17 8.84
N LYS A 282 18.79 -6.44 8.47
CA LYS A 282 19.81 -7.40 8.04
C LYS A 282 20.07 -7.40 6.52
N LYS A 283 19.37 -6.56 5.76
CA LYS A 283 19.55 -6.47 4.30
C LYS A 283 20.87 -5.82 3.92
N THR A 284 21.31 -6.06 2.69
CA THR A 284 22.52 -5.43 2.12
C THR A 284 22.26 -4.00 1.62
N ASP A 285 21.00 -3.67 1.32
CA ASP A 285 20.58 -2.32 0.93
C ASP A 285 20.63 -1.36 2.12
N GLN A 286 21.61 -0.45 2.09
CA GLN A 286 21.83 0.56 3.14
C GLN A 286 20.61 1.43 3.42
N THR A 287 19.80 1.71 2.40
CA THR A 287 18.62 2.56 2.56
C THR A 287 17.55 1.81 3.36
N VAL A 288 17.26 0.56 2.98
CA VAL A 288 16.31 -0.30 3.70
C VAL A 288 16.72 -0.48 5.16
N VAL A 289 18.01 -0.71 5.41
CA VAL A 289 18.56 -0.84 6.77
C VAL A 289 18.36 0.44 7.57
N SER A 290 18.72 1.59 7.00
CA SER A 290 18.56 2.90 7.66
C SER A 290 17.11 3.19 8.04
N ILE A 291 16.18 2.88 7.14
CA ILE A 291 14.74 3.06 7.38
C ILE A 291 14.24 2.14 8.49
N ALA A 292 14.61 0.86 8.45
CA ALA A 292 14.19 -0.11 9.44
C ALA A 292 14.71 0.22 10.84
N LEU A 293 15.98 0.64 10.94
CA LEU A 293 16.56 1.12 12.19
C LEU A 293 15.92 2.43 12.66
N GLY A 294 15.62 3.36 11.75
CA GLY A 294 14.88 4.58 12.06
C GLY A 294 13.48 4.30 12.61
N ALA A 295 12.77 3.33 12.04
CA ALA A 295 11.47 2.88 12.54
C ALA A 295 11.59 2.20 13.92
N LEU A 296 12.64 1.39 14.14
CA LEU A 296 12.92 0.80 15.44
C LEU A 296 13.21 1.86 16.51
N VAL A 297 14.01 2.87 16.19
CA VAL A 297 14.26 4.02 17.08
C VAL A 297 12.96 4.74 17.39
N HIS A 298 12.15 5.04 16.37
CA HIS A 298 10.85 5.68 16.55
C HIS A 298 9.89 4.88 17.42
N LEU A 299 9.83 3.55 17.24
CA LEU A 299 9.04 2.64 18.09
C LEU A 299 9.44 2.79 19.56
N ILE A 300 10.75 2.83 19.84
CA ILE A 300 11.30 2.93 21.19
C ILE A 300 11.08 4.34 21.78
N GLU A 301 11.37 5.39 21.03
CA GLU A 301 11.28 6.77 21.50
C GLU A 301 9.83 7.17 21.82
N VAL A 302 8.87 6.77 20.98
CA VAL A 302 7.46 7.12 21.16
C VAL A 302 6.75 6.15 22.11
N GLY A 303 7.01 4.84 21.96
CA GLY A 303 6.24 3.78 22.63
C GLY A 303 6.91 3.15 23.84
N GLY A 304 8.24 3.27 23.97
CA GLY A 304 9.03 2.50 24.94
C GLY A 304 8.64 2.76 26.40
N HIS A 305 8.07 3.92 26.71
CA HIS A 305 7.55 4.22 28.05
C HIS A 305 6.36 3.33 28.46
N GLN A 306 5.69 2.69 27.50
CA GLN A 306 4.59 1.76 27.75
C GLN A 306 5.07 0.31 27.92
N PHE A 307 6.29 -0.02 27.49
CA PHE A 307 6.79 -1.40 27.42
C PHE A 307 6.96 -1.99 28.82
N SER A 308 6.50 -3.23 28.99
CA SER A 308 6.77 -4.02 30.18
C SER A 308 8.23 -4.48 30.23
N ASP A 309 8.72 -4.92 31.39
CA ASP A 309 10.06 -5.50 31.51
C ASP A 309 10.27 -6.69 30.56
N GLY A 310 9.22 -7.48 30.32
CA GLY A 310 9.26 -8.61 29.38
C GLY A 310 9.38 -8.17 27.92
N ASP A 311 8.75 -7.05 27.56
CA ASP A 311 8.85 -6.46 26.22
C ASP A 311 10.23 -5.86 25.98
N TRP A 312 10.79 -5.18 26.99
CA TRP A 312 12.17 -4.69 26.97
C TRP A 312 13.19 -5.83 26.81
N GLU A 313 13.02 -6.94 27.54
CA GLU A 313 13.89 -8.12 27.38
C GLU A 313 13.78 -8.70 25.96
N THR A 314 12.56 -8.80 25.42
CA THR A 314 12.31 -9.27 24.05
C THR A 314 12.98 -8.37 23.01
N LEU A 315 12.86 -7.05 23.18
CA LEU A 315 13.50 -6.05 22.33
C LEU A 315 15.02 -6.17 22.35
N LEU A 316 15.62 -6.14 23.55
CA LEU A 316 17.07 -6.19 23.73
C LEU A 316 17.67 -7.52 23.23
N LYS A 317 16.97 -8.63 23.44
CA LYS A 317 17.37 -9.93 22.89
C LYS A 317 17.33 -9.92 21.36
N SER A 318 16.26 -9.38 20.76
CA SER A 318 16.13 -9.31 19.30
C SER A 318 17.22 -8.44 18.66
N ILE A 319 17.53 -7.29 19.25
CA ILE A 319 18.63 -6.40 18.81
C ILE A 319 19.99 -7.10 18.94
N ARG A 320 20.22 -7.80 20.05
CA ARG A 320 21.44 -8.59 20.28
C ARG A 320 21.61 -9.66 19.20
N ASP A 321 20.56 -10.43 18.94
CA ASP A 321 20.57 -11.50 17.93
C ASP A 321 20.84 -10.94 16.53
N ALA A 322 20.19 -9.82 16.16
CA ALA A 322 20.44 -9.14 14.90
C ALA A 322 21.90 -8.66 14.79
N SER A 323 22.44 -8.05 15.84
CA SER A 323 23.82 -7.55 15.88
C SER A 323 24.86 -8.67 15.69
N TYR A 324 24.63 -9.85 16.28
CA TYR A 324 25.50 -11.01 16.06
C TYR A 324 25.42 -11.52 14.63
N THR A 325 24.23 -11.53 14.02
CA THR A 325 24.07 -12.00 12.62
C THR A 325 24.70 -11.06 11.59
N THR A 326 24.81 -9.77 11.89
CA THR A 326 25.39 -8.76 10.98
C THR A 326 26.85 -8.42 11.28
N GLN A 327 27.49 -9.17 12.18
CA GLN A 327 28.87 -8.91 12.58
C GLN A 327 29.83 -9.16 11.40
N PRO A 328 30.77 -8.25 11.09
CA PRO A 328 31.73 -8.45 10.00
C PRO A 328 32.86 -9.39 10.42
N LEU A 329 32.55 -10.67 10.60
CA LEU A 329 33.45 -11.69 11.16
C LEU A 329 34.75 -11.81 10.36
N GLU A 330 34.72 -11.63 9.03
CA GLU A 330 35.92 -11.67 8.18
C GLU A 330 36.91 -10.53 8.49
N LEU A 331 36.40 -9.33 8.79
CA LEU A 331 37.23 -8.18 9.20
C LEU A 331 37.75 -8.36 10.64
N LEU A 332 36.90 -8.88 11.54
CA LEU A 332 37.30 -9.15 12.93
C LEU A 332 38.33 -10.27 13.04
N ASN A 333 38.22 -11.31 12.22
CA ASN A 333 39.17 -12.43 12.20
C ASN A 333 40.48 -12.07 11.47
N SER A 334 40.46 -11.23 10.43
CA SER A 334 41.67 -10.78 9.74
C SER A 334 42.56 -9.86 10.59
N LEU A 335 41.97 -9.07 11.50
CA LEU A 335 42.71 -8.33 12.54
C LEU A 335 43.43 -9.24 13.55
N GLY A 336 43.09 -10.52 13.61
CA GLY A 336 43.75 -11.52 14.46
C GLY A 336 45.09 -12.06 13.93
N PHE A 337 45.44 -11.83 12.66
CA PHE A 337 46.62 -12.45 12.03
C PHE A 337 47.91 -11.60 12.00
N GLN A 338 47.90 -10.36 12.49
CA GLN A 338 49.13 -9.55 12.57
C GLN A 338 49.94 -9.72 13.87
N LYS A 339 49.49 -10.53 14.83
CA LYS A 339 50.24 -10.75 16.09
C LYS A 339 51.20 -11.94 16.11
N THR A 340 51.30 -12.72 15.03
CA THR A 340 52.11 -13.96 15.05
C THR A 340 53.32 -13.99 14.11
N SER A 341 53.55 -12.96 13.27
CA SER A 341 54.66 -12.99 12.29
C SER A 341 55.87 -12.10 12.57
N ASN A 342 55.91 -11.34 13.68
CA ASN A 342 57.06 -10.46 13.99
C ASN A 342 58.04 -11.01 15.05
N GLN A 343 58.00 -12.30 15.39
CA GLN A 343 58.93 -12.92 16.34
C GLN A 343 59.87 -13.99 15.76
N GLN A 344 59.91 -14.21 14.44
CA GLN A 344 60.78 -15.25 13.84
C GLN A 344 61.79 -14.76 12.79
N LEU A 345 62.13 -13.47 12.72
CA LEU A 345 63.13 -12.96 11.78
C LEU A 345 64.35 -12.27 12.42
N LEU A 346 64.67 -12.60 13.67
CA LEU A 346 65.92 -12.21 14.32
C LEU A 346 66.56 -13.40 15.05
N SER A 347 66.95 -14.44 14.30
CA SER A 347 68.03 -15.35 14.71
C SER A 347 68.35 -16.40 13.63
N ARG A 348 69.08 -16.00 12.58
CA ARG A 348 70.22 -16.77 12.05
C ARG A 348 70.95 -15.99 10.96
N GLU A 349 71.98 -15.27 11.39
CA GLU A 349 73.11 -14.93 10.51
C GLU A 349 74.13 -16.09 10.47
N SER A 350 74.94 -16.06 9.41
CA SER A 350 76.24 -16.71 9.18
C SER A 350 76.19 -18.14 8.61
N GLU A 351 76.88 -18.49 7.52
CA GLU A 351 77.94 -17.84 6.72
C GLU A 351 78.25 -18.69 5.45
N THR A 352 79.11 -18.15 4.56
CA THR A 352 79.92 -18.76 3.47
C THR A 352 79.42 -18.76 2.00
N ASP A 353 79.87 -17.74 1.25
CA ASP A 353 80.82 -17.75 0.11
C ASP A 353 80.62 -18.56 -1.20
N ALA A 354 80.69 -17.77 -2.30
CA ALA A 354 81.53 -17.91 -3.50
C ALA A 354 81.11 -18.71 -4.77
N SER A 355 80.84 -17.91 -5.81
CA SER A 355 81.37 -17.98 -7.20
C SER A 355 80.72 -18.86 -8.29
N SER A 356 80.39 -18.17 -9.40
CA SER A 356 80.68 -18.47 -10.82
C SER A 356 80.37 -19.86 -11.41
N TYR A 357 79.52 -19.91 -12.46
CA TYR A 357 79.93 -20.17 -13.87
C TYR A 357 78.71 -20.25 -14.82
N HIS A 358 78.90 -19.70 -16.02
CA HIS A 358 78.09 -19.81 -17.25
C HIS A 358 77.84 -21.27 -17.70
N ASP A 359 76.71 -21.57 -18.36
CA ASP A 359 76.74 -21.94 -19.81
C ASP A 359 75.35 -21.99 -20.49
N ILE A 360 75.41 -21.92 -21.83
CA ILE A 360 74.40 -21.69 -22.87
C ILE A 360 73.73 -22.99 -23.36
N ARG A 361 72.47 -22.92 -23.87
CA ARG A 361 72.00 -23.47 -25.19
C ARG A 361 70.49 -23.32 -25.40
N GLU A 362 70.08 -22.61 -26.46
CA GLU A 362 69.52 -23.14 -27.74
C GLU A 362 68.20 -23.92 -27.51
N GLY A 363 67.03 -23.55 -28.02
CA GLY A 363 66.70 -22.85 -29.27
C GLY A 363 65.90 -23.84 -30.12
N GLU A 364 64.61 -23.60 -30.36
CA GLU A 364 63.90 -24.21 -31.49
C GLU A 364 62.74 -23.33 -31.96
N ALA A 365 62.65 -23.26 -33.29
CA ALA A 365 61.85 -22.35 -34.09
C ALA A 365 60.43 -22.88 -34.34
N SER A 366 59.50 -22.01 -34.73
CA SER A 366 59.00 -21.93 -36.12
C SER A 366 57.73 -21.05 -36.21
N ILE A 367 57.82 -19.92 -36.92
CA ILE A 367 57.36 -19.66 -38.30
C ILE A 367 55.92 -19.10 -38.37
N SER A 368 55.90 -17.80 -38.66
CA SER A 368 55.12 -17.09 -39.69
C SER A 368 53.62 -17.39 -39.88
N ASN A 369 52.77 -16.36 -39.92
CA ASN A 369 52.71 -15.48 -41.09
C ASN A 369 51.92 -14.19 -40.86
N ASN A 370 52.33 -13.19 -41.63
CA ASN A 370 51.94 -11.79 -41.67
C ASN A 370 50.59 -11.51 -42.34
N GLY A 371 50.15 -10.26 -42.18
CA GLY A 371 49.20 -9.55 -43.04
C GLY A 371 48.50 -8.47 -42.22
N GLU A 372 49.22 -7.42 -41.80
CA GLU A 372 49.30 -6.11 -42.49
C GLU A 372 47.98 -5.33 -42.49
N GLN A 373 47.91 -4.01 -42.30
CA GLN A 373 48.82 -2.98 -41.82
C GLN A 373 47.98 -1.67 -41.84
N GLU A 374 48.23 -0.80 -40.85
CA GLU A 374 48.18 0.68 -40.86
C GLU A 374 46.97 1.42 -41.45
N GLY A 375 46.36 2.37 -40.74
CA GLY A 375 46.96 3.61 -40.21
C GLY A 375 46.23 4.78 -40.89
N HIS A 376 46.06 6.00 -40.37
CA HIS A 376 46.71 6.72 -39.30
C HIS A 376 45.83 7.95 -38.95
N GLN A 377 45.82 8.30 -37.66
CA GLN A 377 46.03 9.63 -37.05
C GLN A 377 45.24 10.87 -37.51
N GLU A 378 44.47 11.48 -36.59
CA GLU A 378 44.82 12.69 -35.77
C GLU A 378 44.39 13.98 -36.49
N THR A 379 43.97 15.09 -35.90
CA THR A 379 44.14 15.69 -34.56
C THR A 379 43.07 16.79 -34.36
N SER A 380 42.81 17.19 -33.11
CA SER A 380 42.03 18.37 -32.65
C SER A 380 42.68 19.73 -33.08
N PRO A 381 42.28 20.97 -32.63
CA PRO A 381 41.29 21.41 -31.60
C PRO A 381 40.48 22.75 -31.82
N ARG A 382 39.45 22.93 -30.96
CA ARG A 382 38.86 24.10 -30.23
C ARG A 382 38.64 25.55 -30.82
N ILE A 383 37.60 26.20 -30.20
CA ILE A 383 37.22 27.65 -30.02
C ILE A 383 36.39 28.26 -31.19
N GLY A 384 35.28 29.02 -31.06
CA GLY A 384 34.43 29.57 -29.98
C GLY A 384 33.42 30.62 -30.55
N LEU A 385 32.44 31.04 -29.72
CA LEU A 385 31.61 32.29 -29.70
C LEU A 385 30.37 32.54 -30.63
N GLU A 386 29.27 32.88 -29.93
CA GLU A 386 28.22 33.93 -30.13
C GLU A 386 27.19 33.94 -31.30
N ASN A 387 25.88 33.86 -30.98
CA ASN A 387 24.93 35.01 -30.96
C ASN A 387 23.42 34.63 -30.80
N SER A 388 22.79 35.21 -29.77
CA SER A 388 21.55 36.04 -29.68
C SER A 388 20.17 35.74 -30.35
N GLU A 389 19.13 36.27 -29.65
CA GLU A 389 17.70 36.55 -29.99
C GLU A 389 16.68 35.39 -29.90
N GLY A 390 15.46 35.48 -29.34
CA GLY A 390 14.62 36.52 -28.73
C GLY A 390 13.23 35.93 -28.36
N LEU A 391 12.52 36.53 -27.40
CA LEU A 391 11.12 36.19 -27.01
C LEU A 391 10.08 36.89 -27.93
N PRO A 392 8.80 36.45 -27.93
CA PRO A 392 7.78 37.17 -27.14
C PRO A 392 6.63 36.31 -26.54
N SER A 393 5.97 36.88 -25.52
CA SER A 393 4.72 36.45 -24.87
C SER A 393 3.48 36.51 -25.79
N PRO A 394 2.28 36.07 -25.31
CA PRO A 394 1.32 37.08 -24.85
C PRO A 394 0.38 36.70 -23.67
N SER A 395 0.13 37.74 -22.85
CA SER A 395 -1.11 38.23 -22.21
C SER A 395 -2.33 37.31 -21.98
N GLY A 396 -2.85 37.37 -20.75
CA GLY A 396 -4.14 36.84 -20.34
C GLY A 396 -5.36 37.70 -20.69
N ARG A 397 -6.54 37.11 -20.43
CA ARG A 397 -7.84 37.79 -20.32
C ARG A 397 -8.78 36.94 -19.46
N ALA A 398 -9.22 37.50 -18.33
CA ALA A 398 -10.25 36.96 -17.46
C ALA A 398 -11.65 37.41 -17.92
N GLN A 399 -12.66 36.53 -17.85
CA GLN A 399 -14.10 36.82 -17.87
C GLN A 399 -14.89 35.70 -17.14
N PRO A 400 -16.15 35.96 -16.72
CA PRO A 400 -16.62 35.74 -15.34
C PRO A 400 -17.37 34.41 -15.08
N ALA A 401 -17.53 34.13 -13.78
CA ALA A 401 -18.17 32.96 -13.20
C ALA A 401 -19.62 32.75 -13.65
N VAL A 402 -19.91 31.52 -14.10
CA VAL A 402 -21.25 30.94 -14.24
C VAL A 402 -21.37 29.85 -13.19
N SER A 403 -22.28 30.03 -12.25
CA SER A 403 -22.65 29.02 -11.25
C SER A 403 -23.36 27.84 -11.90
N PRO A 404 -23.12 26.60 -11.46
CA PRO A 404 -24.15 25.57 -11.49
C PRO A 404 -24.49 25.11 -10.07
N SER A 405 -25.73 25.41 -9.67
CA SER A 405 -26.42 24.71 -8.59
C SER A 405 -26.94 23.36 -9.11
N ASN A 406 -26.45 22.27 -8.53
CA ASN A 406 -27.18 21.06 -8.13
C ASN A 406 -26.16 19.93 -7.91
N GLN A 407 -25.50 19.97 -6.75
CA GLN A 407 -24.75 18.80 -6.25
C GLN A 407 -25.61 18.14 -5.18
N THR A 408 -25.87 16.84 -5.34
CA THR A 408 -26.50 16.01 -4.31
C THR A 408 -25.57 15.91 -3.09
N PHE A 409 -26.14 15.62 -1.91
CA PHE A 409 -25.38 15.56 -0.64
C PHE A 409 -24.15 14.63 -0.75
N GLY A 410 -24.27 13.51 -1.45
CA GLY A 410 -23.16 12.58 -1.74
C GLY A 410 -22.06 13.19 -2.60
N GLN A 411 -22.39 14.01 -3.61
CA GLN A 411 -21.40 14.71 -4.46
C GLN A 411 -20.66 15.81 -3.69
N ARG A 412 -21.33 16.51 -2.77
CA ARG A 412 -20.68 17.48 -1.87
C ARG A 412 -19.78 16.80 -0.84
N PHE A 413 -20.22 15.68 -0.28
CA PHE A 413 -19.43 14.90 0.66
C PHE A 413 -18.17 14.34 -0.01
N MET A 414 -18.30 13.75 -1.20
CA MET A 414 -17.17 13.21 -1.96
C MET A 414 -16.22 14.31 -2.45
N GLY A 415 -16.74 15.46 -2.90
CA GLY A 415 -15.92 16.62 -3.28
C GLY A 415 -15.14 17.23 -2.10
N ASN A 416 -15.76 17.30 -0.92
CA ASN A 416 -15.08 17.75 0.30
C ASN A 416 -14.12 16.70 0.86
N MET A 417 -14.41 15.40 0.70
CA MET A 417 -13.55 14.31 1.16
C MET A 417 -12.32 14.18 0.27
N MET A 418 -12.46 14.17 -1.06
CA MET A 418 -11.32 14.21 -1.99
C MET A 418 -10.55 15.52 -1.88
N GLY A 419 -11.24 16.65 -1.68
CA GLY A 419 -10.60 17.94 -1.39
C GLY A 419 -9.79 17.91 -0.09
N ASN A 420 -10.34 17.36 1.00
CA ASN A 420 -9.65 17.29 2.29
C ASN A 420 -8.53 16.23 2.33
N LEU A 421 -8.68 15.10 1.63
CA LEU A 421 -7.62 14.10 1.46
C LEU A 421 -6.46 14.68 0.65
N LEU A 422 -6.73 15.33 -0.49
CA LEU A 422 -5.70 15.98 -1.32
C LEU A 422 -5.05 17.20 -0.62
N VAL A 423 -5.79 17.96 0.20
CA VAL A 423 -5.25 19.10 0.95
C VAL A 423 -4.38 18.65 2.13
N ARG A 424 -4.70 17.51 2.77
CA ARG A 424 -3.84 16.91 3.81
C ARG A 424 -2.52 16.40 3.23
N SER A 425 -2.52 15.88 2.00
CA SER A 425 -1.32 15.46 1.26
C SER A 425 -0.30 16.58 1.00
N LEU A 426 -0.71 17.85 1.01
CA LEU A 426 0.16 18.99 0.67
C LEU A 426 0.61 19.85 1.86
N THR A 427 0.18 19.54 3.09
CA THR A 427 0.45 20.40 4.25
C THR A 427 0.78 19.65 5.54
N SER A 428 1.75 18.74 5.53
CA SER A 428 2.36 18.24 6.77
C SER A 428 3.46 19.20 7.26
N LYS A 429 3.08 20.23 8.03
CA LYS A 429 3.98 20.86 9.01
C LYS A 429 3.36 20.72 10.41
N PRO A 430 4.14 20.33 11.44
CA PRO A 430 3.60 20.12 12.77
C PRO A 430 3.27 21.48 13.40
N LYS A 431 2.01 21.66 13.83
CA LYS A 431 1.55 22.86 14.52
C LYS A 431 1.73 22.64 16.03
N GLY A 432 2.90 23.01 16.54
CA GLY A 432 3.13 23.15 17.98
C GLY A 432 2.34 24.34 18.53
N LYS A 433 1.57 24.11 19.61
CA LYS A 433 1.00 25.19 20.42
C LYS A 433 2.13 25.80 21.27
N MET A 434 2.41 27.09 21.08
CA MET A 434 3.06 27.93 22.09
C MET A 434 2.06 29.03 22.45
N ASP A 435 1.59 28.99 23.70
CA ASP A 435 0.90 30.11 24.34
C ASP A 435 1.97 31.09 24.83
N ASP A 436 1.97 32.31 24.26
CA ASP A 436 2.77 33.43 24.73
C ASP A 436 2.16 34.02 26.01
N VAL A 437 2.80 33.76 27.15
CA VAL A 437 2.71 34.62 28.34
C VAL A 437 4.12 34.81 28.88
N ALA A 438 4.68 36.00 28.65
CA ALA A 438 5.97 36.41 29.22
C ALA A 438 5.81 36.78 30.71
N PRO A 439 6.72 36.34 31.60
CA PRO A 439 6.89 36.94 32.91
C PRO A 439 8.20 37.77 33.01
N PRO A 440 8.28 38.73 33.95
CA PRO A 440 9.35 39.73 34.00
C PRO A 440 10.61 39.20 34.69
N SER A 441 11.77 39.72 34.28
CA SER A 441 13.07 39.45 34.90
C SER A 441 13.13 39.85 36.38
N PRO A 442 13.80 39.05 37.23
CA PRO A 442 14.32 39.53 38.51
C PRO A 442 15.85 39.59 38.55
N ALA A 443 16.31 40.37 39.51
CA ALA A 443 17.64 40.93 39.67
C ALA A 443 18.73 39.94 40.12
N LYS A 444 19.98 40.36 39.89
CA LYS A 444 21.22 39.79 40.41
C LYS A 444 21.15 39.62 41.94
N ALA A 445 21.48 38.43 42.43
CA ALA A 445 21.98 38.22 43.78
C ALA A 445 23.05 37.12 43.76
N SER A 446 24.26 37.55 44.11
CA SER A 446 25.43 36.78 44.49
C SER A 446 25.12 35.81 45.64
N LEU A 447 25.67 34.60 45.58
CA LEU A 447 25.76 33.71 46.74
C LEU A 447 27.12 33.01 46.78
N ASP A 448 27.76 33.24 47.93
CA ASP A 448 29.08 32.84 48.36
C ASP A 448 29.26 31.33 48.50
N ILE A 449 30.51 30.93 48.33
CA ILE A 449 31.09 29.63 48.60
C ILE A 449 31.51 29.56 50.08
N CYS A 450 31.05 28.53 50.80
CA CYS A 450 31.62 27.90 52.00
C CYS A 450 30.99 26.50 52.07
N LEU A 451 31.68 25.37 52.16
CA LEU A 451 33.03 24.99 52.60
C LEU A 451 33.52 23.82 51.74
#